data_AF-A0A822FG90-F1
#
_entry.id   AF-A0A822FG90-F1
#
_cell.length_a   1.000
_cell.length_b   1.000
_cell.length_c   1.000
_cell.angle_alpha   90.00
_cell.angle_beta   90.00
_cell.angle_gamma   90.00
#
_symmetry.space_group_name_H-M   'P 1'
#
loop_
_entity.id
_entity.type
_entity.pdbx_description
1 polymer ?
#
loop_
_entity_poly.entity_id
_entity_poly.type
_entity_poly.pdbx_seq_one_letter_code
_entity_poly.pdbx_strand_id
1 'polypeptide(L)'
;MCLKYVRHFYTRIDHSKTFDNVTDLYLTSEELMTSNGFYFPNIRSLIIHSLPVFANEKIPLCSQTTGSTILLMILKEAPNLSSLNIFNCAIDILKNNKEICQYTNKMIKKLQFCVYSQSNPCQKPNDISSIHKVFSNVEQMTCHKTQSDSCLFLLNNLPKLSTLTIHFYQSANDSSSSKVKEELSKLKNIFFYEEILRDMKHVKLMAFGFWVSRDDINT
;
A
#
# COMPACT_ATOMS: atom_id res chain seq x y z
N MET A 1 6.49 18.49 14.18
CA MET A 1 5.33 18.94 13.40
C MET A 1 5.49 18.36 12.00
N CYS A 2 4.85 17.21 11.69
CA CYS A 2 4.91 16.62 10.35
C CYS A 2 3.94 17.37 9.44
N LEU A 3 4.45 18.05 8.42
CA LEU A 3 3.60 18.65 7.39
C LEU A 3 3.18 17.54 6.43
N LYS A 4 1.91 17.13 6.54
CA LYS A 4 1.25 16.30 5.54
C LYS A 4 1.02 17.16 4.31
N TYR A 5 1.85 17.00 3.28
CA TYR A 5 1.63 17.69 2.01
C TYR A 5 0.58 16.93 1.21
N VAL A 6 -0.67 17.38 1.32
CA VAL A 6 -1.73 17.02 0.38
C VAL A 6 -1.76 18.13 -0.65
N ARG A 7 -1.38 17.84 -1.89
CA ARG A 7 -1.57 18.78 -2.99
C ARG A 7 -3.06 18.88 -3.30
N HIS A 8 -3.77 19.70 -2.54
CA HIS A 8 -4.97 20.34 -3.03
C HIS A 8 -4.51 21.60 -3.77
N PHE A 9 -4.82 21.72 -5.06
CA PHE A 9 -4.63 22.96 -5.81
C PHE A 9 -5.42 24.09 -5.14
N TYR A 10 -4.81 24.78 -4.18
CA TYR A 10 -5.17 26.12 -3.75
C TYR A 10 -3.89 26.90 -3.43
N THR A 11 -3.41 27.60 -4.46
CA THR A 11 -2.84 28.95 -4.40
C THR A 11 -1.88 29.25 -3.24
N ARG A 12 -0.66 28.73 -3.31
CA ARG A 12 0.55 29.51 -2.97
C ARG A 12 1.69 28.96 -3.83
N ILE A 13 2.05 29.72 -4.85
CA ILE A 13 3.18 29.42 -5.73
C ILE A 13 4.43 29.64 -4.87
N ASP A 14 4.93 28.57 -4.26
CA ASP A 14 6.30 28.53 -3.79
C ASP A 14 7.19 28.45 -5.05
N HIS A 15 8.10 29.40 -5.20
CA HIS A 15 9.04 29.41 -6.33
C HIS A 15 10.15 28.37 -6.14
N SER A 16 10.29 27.81 -4.93
CA SER A 16 11.15 26.67 -4.69
C SER A 16 10.57 25.42 -5.36
N LYS A 17 11.40 24.72 -6.14
CA LYS A 17 11.08 23.38 -6.64
C LYS A 17 11.45 22.27 -5.64
N THR A 18 12.08 22.62 -4.53
CA THR A 18 12.56 21.69 -3.51
C THR A 18 11.79 21.89 -2.21
N PHE A 19 11.28 20.79 -1.65
CA PHE A 19 10.43 20.80 -0.47
C PHE A 19 11.05 19.94 0.65
N ASP A 20 12.07 20.48 1.32
CA ASP A 20 12.86 19.76 2.33
C ASP A 20 12.08 19.45 3.62
N ASN A 21 11.01 20.19 3.89
CA ASN A 21 10.17 20.02 5.08
C ASN A 21 9.09 18.93 4.92
N VAL A 22 8.96 18.33 3.73
CA VAL A 22 7.93 17.32 3.44
C VAL A 22 8.47 15.94 3.80
N THR A 23 7.80 15.28 4.74
CA THR A 23 8.11 13.89 5.16
C THR A 23 7.10 12.87 4.63
N ASP A 24 5.89 13.33 4.33
CA ASP A 24 4.77 12.50 3.89
C ASP A 24 4.20 13.10 2.61
N LEU A 25 4.41 12.39 1.50
CA LEU A 25 4.01 12.84 0.18
C LEU A 25 2.77 12.07 -0.28
N TYR A 26 1.73 12.81 -0.65
CA TYR A 26 0.53 12.26 -1.27
C TYR A 26 0.50 12.67 -2.74
N LEU A 27 0.46 11.68 -3.64
CA LEU A 27 0.35 11.89 -5.08
C LEU A 27 -0.92 11.26 -5.62
N THR A 28 -1.65 12.05 -6.40
CA THR A 28 -2.72 11.56 -7.27
C THR A 28 -2.15 10.98 -8.55
N SER A 29 -2.98 10.24 -9.27
CA SER A 29 -2.71 9.74 -10.61
C SER A 29 -2.31 10.83 -11.60
N GLU A 30 -2.94 11.99 -11.53
CA GLU A 30 -2.66 13.14 -12.40
C GLU A 30 -1.29 13.76 -12.10
N GLU A 31 -0.90 13.80 -10.84
CA GLU A 31 0.39 14.36 -10.40
C GLU A 31 1.58 13.48 -10.80
N LEU A 32 1.39 12.16 -10.84
CA LEU A 32 2.38 11.23 -11.41
C LEU A 32 2.57 11.42 -12.93
N MET A 33 1.60 12.03 -13.61
CA MET A 33 1.65 12.25 -15.05
C MET A 33 2.18 13.63 -15.43
N THR A 34 2.28 14.56 -14.48
CA THR A 34 2.71 15.94 -14.75
C THR A 34 4.19 16.13 -14.39
N SER A 35 5.05 16.34 -15.41
CA SER A 35 6.50 16.53 -15.23
C SER A 35 6.81 17.90 -14.62
N ASN A 36 6.66 18.03 -13.30
CA ASN A 36 6.75 19.34 -12.65
C ASN A 36 8.13 19.66 -12.05
N GLY A 37 9.08 18.72 -12.12
CA GLY A 37 10.47 18.94 -11.67
C GLY A 37 10.60 19.28 -10.18
N PHE A 38 9.68 18.79 -9.35
CA PHE A 38 9.69 18.99 -7.90
C PHE A 38 10.54 17.92 -7.21
N TYR A 39 11.27 18.32 -6.16
CA TYR A 39 12.21 17.49 -5.42
C TYR A 39 11.80 17.37 -3.95
N PHE A 40 11.77 16.15 -3.42
CA PHE A 40 11.29 15.84 -2.08
C PHE A 40 12.29 14.93 -1.32
N PRO A 41 13.44 15.46 -0.85
CA PRO A 41 14.56 14.62 -0.38
C PRO A 41 14.28 13.91 0.95
N ASN A 42 13.44 14.50 1.79
CA ASN A 42 13.25 14.06 3.17
C ASN A 42 11.99 13.20 3.38
N ILE A 43 11.34 12.78 2.29
CA ILE A 43 10.16 11.93 2.40
C ILE A 43 10.51 10.57 2.99
N ARG A 44 9.63 10.10 3.85
CA ARG A 44 9.69 8.80 4.52
C ARG A 44 8.49 7.93 4.17
N SER A 45 7.39 8.57 3.77
CA SER A 45 6.14 7.93 3.37
C SER A 45 5.63 8.52 2.06
N LEU A 46 5.26 7.63 1.14
CA LEU A 46 4.64 7.98 -0.13
C LEU A 46 3.26 7.30 -0.24
N ILE A 47 2.24 8.08 -0.57
CA ILE A 47 0.89 7.60 -0.84
C ILE A 47 0.58 7.86 -2.31
N ILE A 48 0.32 6.79 -3.07
CA ILE A 48 -0.08 6.88 -4.47
C ILE A 48 -1.56 6.58 -4.55
N HIS A 49 -2.35 7.62 -4.77
CA HIS A 49 -3.78 7.49 -4.96
C HIS A 49 -4.13 7.45 -6.44
N SER A 50 -4.44 6.25 -6.92
CA SER A 50 -5.03 6.09 -8.24
C SER A 50 -6.52 6.44 -8.13
N LEU A 51 -6.93 7.57 -8.70
CA LEU A 51 -8.36 7.81 -8.89
C LEU A 51 -8.88 6.77 -9.89
N PRO A 52 -10.00 6.08 -9.62
CA PRO A 52 -10.69 5.36 -10.66
C PRO A 52 -11.03 6.37 -11.75
N VAL A 53 -10.56 6.12 -12.98
CA VAL A 53 -10.97 6.88 -14.16
C VAL A 53 -12.47 6.62 -14.32
N PHE A 54 -13.28 7.53 -13.79
CA PHE A 54 -14.71 7.53 -14.06
C PHE A 54 -14.91 8.17 -15.43
N ALA A 55 -15.56 7.41 -16.31
CA ALA A 55 -16.08 7.79 -17.63
C ALA A 55 -15.06 7.89 -18.81
N ASN A 56 -15.29 7.00 -19.77
CA ASN A 56 -15.06 7.15 -21.22
C ASN A 56 -13.64 7.10 -21.80
N GLU A 57 -12.57 7.12 -21.02
CA GLU A 57 -11.20 6.90 -21.54
C GLU A 57 -10.67 5.49 -21.22
N LYS A 58 -10.44 4.71 -22.28
CA LYS A 58 -10.17 3.25 -22.26
C LYS A 58 -8.84 2.81 -21.64
N ILE A 59 -8.08 3.68 -20.98
CA ILE A 59 -6.70 3.36 -20.58
C ILE A 59 -6.52 3.66 -19.08
N PRO A 60 -6.61 2.64 -18.22
CA PRO A 60 -6.32 2.83 -16.80
C PRO A 60 -4.88 3.32 -16.61
N LEU A 61 -4.67 4.24 -15.67
CA LEU A 61 -3.38 4.80 -15.24
C LEU A 61 -2.24 3.75 -15.17
N CYS A 62 -2.60 2.52 -14.83
CA CYS A 62 -1.76 1.32 -14.71
C CYS A 62 -1.03 0.91 -16.00
N SER A 63 -1.36 1.53 -17.12
CA SER A 63 -0.81 1.21 -18.43
C SER A 63 -0.01 2.35 -19.08
N GLN A 64 0.12 3.50 -18.41
CA GLN A 64 0.84 4.65 -18.96
C GLN A 64 2.26 4.77 -18.38
N THR A 65 3.24 4.94 -19.28
CA THR A 65 4.69 4.95 -18.98
C THR A 65 5.16 6.19 -18.23
N THR A 66 4.48 7.34 -18.37
CA THR A 66 4.91 8.61 -17.73
C THR A 66 4.87 8.55 -16.21
N GLY A 67 3.84 7.92 -15.61
CA GLY A 67 3.74 7.73 -14.17
C GLY A 67 4.88 6.92 -13.56
N SER A 68 5.50 6.05 -14.34
CA SER A 68 6.67 5.27 -13.91
C SER A 68 7.93 6.15 -13.77
N THR A 69 8.03 7.24 -14.54
CA THR A 69 9.23 8.10 -14.53
C THR A 69 9.30 8.94 -13.26
N ILE A 70 8.20 9.59 -12.86
CA ILE A 70 8.16 10.42 -11.64
C ILE A 70 8.37 9.57 -10.39
N LEU A 71 7.71 8.40 -10.33
CA LEU A 71 7.89 7.48 -9.21
C LEU A 71 9.35 7.03 -9.09
N LEU A 72 10.00 6.72 -10.21
CA LEU A 72 11.41 6.36 -10.22
C LEU A 72 12.31 7.50 -9.74
N MET A 73 12.04 8.74 -10.14
CA MET A 73 12.78 9.90 -9.65
C MET A 73 12.66 10.02 -8.13
N ILE A 74 11.44 9.96 -7.59
CA ILE A 74 11.20 10.02 -6.15
C ILE A 74 11.97 8.92 -5.41
N LEU A 75 11.94 7.69 -5.92
CA LEU A 75 12.66 6.55 -5.34
C LEU A 75 14.19 6.75 -5.35
N LYS A 76 14.75 7.39 -6.38
CA LYS A 76 16.19 7.71 -6.46
C LYS A 76 16.58 8.82 -5.51
N GLU A 77 15.70 9.78 -5.34
CA GLU A 77 15.99 11.07 -4.72
C GLU A 77 15.64 11.11 -3.22
N ALA A 78 14.83 10.16 -2.75
CA ALA A 78 14.42 10.05 -1.35
C ALA A 78 15.07 8.83 -0.67
N PRO A 79 16.33 8.93 -0.21
CA PRO A 79 17.06 7.80 0.39
C PRO A 79 16.41 7.26 1.69
N ASN A 80 15.61 8.11 2.36
CA ASN A 80 14.93 7.77 3.62
C ASN A 80 13.50 7.23 3.42
N LEU A 81 13.04 7.10 2.17
CA LEU A 81 11.73 6.55 1.88
C LEU A 81 11.68 5.08 2.31
N SER A 82 10.78 4.75 3.22
CA SER A 82 10.63 3.37 3.71
C SER A 82 9.18 2.90 3.81
N SER A 83 8.22 3.79 3.56
CA SER A 83 6.79 3.53 3.65
C SER A 83 6.11 3.87 2.33
N LEU A 84 5.27 2.94 1.85
CA LEU A 84 4.51 3.10 0.62
C LEU A 84 3.06 2.67 0.83
N ASN A 85 2.12 3.50 0.38
CA ASN A 85 0.70 3.18 0.33
C ASN A 85 0.24 3.17 -1.13
N ILE A 86 -0.22 2.01 -1.59
CA ILE A 86 -0.62 1.79 -2.97
C ILE A 86 -1.95 1.04 -3.06
N PHE A 87 -2.63 1.25 -4.18
CA PHE A 87 -3.77 0.45 -4.60
C PHE A 87 -3.32 -0.73 -5.46
N ASN A 88 -4.14 -1.79 -5.47
CA ASN A 88 -3.89 -2.99 -6.28
C ASN A 88 -3.58 -2.71 -7.75
N CYS A 89 -4.22 -1.71 -8.34
CA CYS A 89 -4.01 -1.32 -9.72
C CYS A 89 -2.57 -0.82 -9.99
N ALA A 90 -1.86 -0.27 -8.99
CA ALA A 90 -0.50 0.20 -9.16
C ALA A 90 0.55 -0.93 -9.24
N ILE A 91 0.23 -2.15 -8.79
CA ILE A 91 1.18 -3.29 -8.79
C ILE A 91 1.73 -3.57 -10.18
N ASP A 92 0.89 -3.53 -11.21
CA ASP A 92 1.31 -3.85 -12.58
C ASP A 92 2.37 -2.86 -13.09
N ILE A 93 2.26 -1.57 -12.74
CA ILE A 93 3.28 -0.57 -13.05
C ILE A 93 4.60 -0.94 -12.39
N LEU A 94 4.57 -1.25 -11.09
CA LEU A 94 5.76 -1.55 -10.31
C LEU A 94 6.45 -2.82 -10.80
N LYS A 95 5.66 -3.85 -11.15
CA LYS A 95 6.16 -5.14 -11.62
C LYS A 95 6.76 -5.07 -13.02
N ASN A 96 6.20 -4.23 -13.90
CA ASN A 96 6.64 -4.13 -15.29
C ASN A 96 7.88 -3.23 -15.47
N ASN A 97 8.24 -2.42 -14.46
CA ASN A 97 9.45 -1.61 -14.47
C ASN A 97 10.50 -2.20 -13.51
N LYS A 98 11.52 -2.85 -14.08
CA LYS A 98 12.60 -3.52 -13.32
C LYS A 98 13.33 -2.57 -12.37
N GLU A 99 13.55 -1.33 -12.78
CA GLU A 99 14.31 -0.36 -12.00
C GLU A 99 13.49 0.11 -10.78
N ILE A 100 12.22 0.44 -10.98
CA ILE A 100 11.29 0.76 -9.88
C ILE A 100 11.22 -0.41 -8.91
N CYS A 101 11.05 -1.63 -9.42
CA CYS A 101 11.00 -2.85 -8.61
C CYS A 101 12.27 -3.02 -7.75
N GLN A 102 13.45 -2.75 -8.30
CA GLN A 102 14.71 -2.80 -7.55
C GLN A 102 14.74 -1.78 -6.41
N TYR A 103 14.36 -0.53 -6.67
CA TYR A 103 14.33 0.50 -5.63
C TYR A 103 13.27 0.21 -4.56
N THR A 104 12.04 -0.13 -4.97
CA THR A 104 10.97 -0.44 -4.01
C THR A 104 11.34 -1.63 -3.16
N ASN A 105 11.92 -2.68 -3.76
CA ASN A 105 12.34 -3.84 -3.01
C ASN A 105 13.47 -3.48 -2.03
N LYS A 106 14.41 -2.61 -2.41
CA LYS A 106 15.50 -2.21 -1.51
C LYS A 106 15.04 -1.34 -0.34
N MET A 107 14.10 -0.42 -0.59
CA MET A 107 13.81 0.69 0.32
C MET A 107 12.56 0.48 1.18
N ILE A 108 11.52 -0.13 0.61
CA ILE A 108 10.20 -0.17 1.24
C ILE A 108 10.14 -1.28 2.28
N LYS A 109 9.97 -0.86 3.54
CA LYS A 109 9.80 -1.73 4.71
C LYS A 109 8.36 -1.77 5.20
N LYS A 110 7.60 -0.70 4.98
CA LYS A 110 6.19 -0.59 5.37
C LYS A 110 5.31 -0.45 4.13
N LEU A 111 4.35 -1.35 3.98
CA LEU A 111 3.46 -1.37 2.83
C LEU A 111 2.00 -1.32 3.28
N GLN A 112 1.28 -0.26 2.92
CA GLN A 112 -0.17 -0.26 3.00
C GLN A 112 -0.74 -0.61 1.62
N PHE A 113 -1.51 -1.69 1.58
CA PHE A 113 -2.08 -2.24 0.37
C PHE A 113 -3.61 -2.17 0.40
N CYS A 114 -4.16 -1.33 -0.46
CA CYS A 114 -5.60 -1.10 -0.56
C CYS A 114 -6.18 -1.82 -1.79
N VAL A 115 -7.21 -2.61 -1.57
CA VAL A 115 -7.96 -3.28 -2.65
C VAL A 115 -9.27 -2.54 -2.86
N TYR A 116 -9.49 -2.00 -4.06
CA TYR A 116 -10.81 -1.49 -4.46
C TYR A 116 -11.76 -2.68 -4.65
N SER A 117 -12.90 -2.72 -3.95
CA SER A 117 -13.92 -3.75 -4.18
C SER A 117 -15.07 -3.23 -5.05
N GLN A 118 -15.31 -3.93 -6.16
CA GLN A 118 -16.59 -4.12 -6.85
C GLN A 118 -17.29 -2.86 -7.40
N SER A 119 -16.89 -2.48 -8.61
CA SER A 119 -17.79 -1.93 -9.65
C SER A 119 -17.08 -1.69 -10.98
N ASN A 120 -15.74 -1.84 -11.03
CA ASN A 120 -14.96 -1.50 -12.21
C ASN A 120 -14.58 -2.75 -13.02
N PRO A 121 -15.00 -2.88 -14.29
CA PRO A 121 -14.76 -4.07 -15.13
C PRO A 121 -13.28 -4.33 -15.48
N CYS A 122 -12.38 -3.41 -15.14
CA CYS A 122 -10.94 -3.58 -15.36
C CYS A 122 -10.20 -4.36 -14.25
N GLN A 123 -10.89 -4.85 -13.22
CA GLN A 123 -10.25 -5.55 -12.11
C GLN A 123 -10.09 -7.04 -12.40
N LYS A 124 -8.85 -7.46 -12.66
CA LYS A 124 -8.45 -8.86 -12.48
C LYS A 124 -8.63 -9.24 -11.00
N PRO A 125 -8.96 -10.51 -10.70
CA PRO A 125 -9.04 -11.00 -9.33
C PRO A 125 -7.74 -10.66 -8.58
N ASN A 126 -7.91 -10.33 -7.30
CA ASN A 126 -6.88 -9.92 -6.34
C ASN A 126 -5.54 -10.68 -6.53
N ASP A 127 -4.64 -10.15 -7.36
CA ASP A 127 -3.32 -10.76 -7.54
C ASP A 127 -2.35 -10.28 -6.45
N ILE A 128 -2.74 -10.51 -5.19
CA ILE A 128 -1.85 -10.41 -4.03
C ILE A 128 -0.63 -11.31 -4.23
N SER A 129 -0.73 -12.34 -5.08
CA SER A 129 0.39 -13.22 -5.42
C SER A 129 1.55 -12.49 -6.09
N SER A 130 1.33 -11.34 -6.74
CA SER A 130 2.41 -10.56 -7.34
C SER A 130 3.18 -9.66 -6.35
N ILE A 131 2.68 -9.46 -5.11
CA ILE A 131 3.29 -8.54 -4.13
C ILE A 131 4.71 -8.96 -3.76
N HIS A 132 4.94 -10.26 -3.49
CA HIS A 132 6.26 -10.75 -3.08
C HIS A 132 7.36 -10.50 -4.13
N LYS A 133 6.97 -10.37 -5.41
CA LYS A 133 7.91 -10.10 -6.52
C LYS A 133 8.46 -8.68 -6.48
N VAL A 134 7.71 -7.74 -5.91
CA VAL A 134 8.05 -6.31 -5.87
C VAL A 134 8.57 -5.90 -4.49
N PHE A 135 8.10 -6.58 -3.43
CA PHE A 135 8.21 -6.11 -2.05
C PHE A 135 8.81 -7.15 -1.10
N SER A 136 9.91 -7.82 -1.48
CA SER A 136 10.49 -8.91 -0.68
C SER A 136 11.10 -8.46 0.67
N ASN A 137 11.43 -7.17 0.82
CA ASN A 137 11.96 -6.62 2.09
C ASN A 137 10.91 -5.98 2.99
N VAL A 138 9.62 -6.12 2.70
CA VAL A 138 8.57 -5.57 3.57
C VAL A 138 8.58 -6.26 4.93
N GLU A 139 8.67 -5.45 5.98
CA GLU A 139 8.68 -5.85 7.38
C GLU A 139 7.29 -5.69 8.01
N GLN A 140 6.53 -4.67 7.59
CA GLN A 140 5.20 -4.36 8.09
C GLN A 140 4.24 -4.16 6.91
N MET A 141 3.10 -4.86 6.92
CA MET A 141 2.09 -4.75 5.88
C MET A 141 0.71 -4.50 6.47
N THR A 142 -0.06 -3.57 5.87
CA THR A 142 -1.47 -3.35 6.19
C THR A 142 -2.31 -3.61 4.96
N CYS A 143 -3.29 -4.51 5.06
CA CYS A 143 -4.19 -4.88 3.97
C CYS A 143 -5.63 -4.53 4.32
N HIS A 144 -6.44 -4.20 3.31
CA HIS A 144 -7.89 -4.00 3.47
C HIS A 144 -8.65 -5.11 2.76
N LYS A 145 -9.72 -5.64 3.38
CA LYS A 145 -10.63 -6.63 2.76
C LYS A 145 -9.92 -7.83 2.12
N THR A 146 -9.03 -8.47 2.86
CA THR A 146 -8.22 -9.61 2.35
C THR A 146 -8.80 -10.95 2.81
N GLN A 147 -8.83 -11.95 1.91
CA GLN A 147 -9.28 -13.32 2.22
C GLN A 147 -8.20 -14.10 2.96
N SER A 148 -8.59 -15.15 3.71
CA SER A 148 -7.68 -16.00 4.50
C SER A 148 -6.48 -16.50 3.69
N ASP A 149 -6.74 -17.04 2.49
CA ASP A 149 -5.71 -17.66 1.65
C ASP A 149 -4.67 -16.64 1.17
N SER A 150 -5.10 -15.41 0.93
CA SER A 150 -4.21 -14.31 0.60
C SER A 150 -3.32 -13.90 1.79
N CYS A 151 -3.84 -14.00 3.01
CA CYS A 151 -3.06 -13.74 4.22
C CYS A 151 -1.98 -14.81 4.41
N LEU A 152 -2.37 -16.08 4.28
CA LEU A 152 -1.45 -17.22 4.33
C LEU A 152 -0.36 -17.10 3.27
N PHE A 153 -0.74 -16.74 2.04
CA PHE A 153 0.21 -16.49 0.97
C PHE A 153 1.23 -15.42 1.35
N LEU A 154 0.78 -14.27 1.87
CA LEU A 154 1.65 -13.16 2.26
C LEU A 154 2.63 -13.57 3.36
N LEU A 155 2.13 -14.26 4.39
CA LEU A 155 2.95 -14.76 5.51
C LEU A 155 4.05 -15.71 5.01
N ASN A 156 3.71 -16.60 4.08
CA ASN A 156 4.64 -17.60 3.54
C ASN A 156 5.64 -17.03 2.51
N ASN A 157 5.28 -15.97 1.78
CA ASN A 157 6.08 -15.47 0.65
C ASN A 157 6.79 -14.14 0.92
N LEU A 158 6.57 -13.50 2.07
CA LEU A 158 7.30 -12.30 2.49
C LEU A 158 8.26 -12.64 3.63
N PRO A 159 9.54 -12.89 3.35
CA PRO A 159 10.48 -13.45 4.33
C PRO A 159 10.86 -12.47 5.45
N LYS A 160 10.66 -11.17 5.27
CA LYS A 160 10.93 -10.17 6.33
C LYS A 160 9.69 -9.71 7.08
N LEU A 161 8.50 -10.19 6.67
CA LEU A 161 7.26 -9.76 7.28
C LEU A 161 7.21 -10.22 8.73
N SER A 162 7.15 -9.24 9.63
CA SER A 162 7.04 -9.38 11.08
C SER A 162 5.67 -8.93 11.58
N THR A 163 5.03 -7.99 10.87
CA THR A 163 3.69 -7.50 11.21
C THR A 163 2.80 -7.49 9.98
N LEU A 164 1.67 -8.18 10.04
CA LEU A 164 0.58 -8.09 9.07
C LEU A 164 -0.64 -7.53 9.79
N THR A 165 -1.22 -6.44 9.30
CA THR A 165 -2.46 -5.86 9.84
C THR A 165 -3.54 -5.93 8.78
N ILE A 166 -4.72 -6.39 9.14
CA ILE A 166 -5.82 -6.54 8.20
C ILE A 166 -7.03 -5.78 8.71
N HIS A 167 -7.53 -4.87 7.88
CA HIS A 167 -8.72 -4.08 8.19
C HIS A 167 -9.94 -4.71 7.54
N PHE A 168 -10.98 -4.94 8.34
CA PHE A 168 -12.27 -5.43 7.91
C PHE A 168 -13.36 -4.44 8.29
N TYR A 169 -14.35 -4.31 7.42
CA TYR A 169 -15.61 -3.66 7.75
C TYR A 169 -16.56 -4.74 8.23
N GLN A 170 -16.85 -4.77 9.53
CA GLN A 170 -17.83 -5.71 10.05
C GLN A 170 -19.22 -5.08 9.96
N SER A 171 -20.04 -5.63 9.05
CA SER A 171 -21.49 -5.46 9.11
C SER A 171 -22.10 -6.53 10.01
N ALA A 172 -23.31 -6.31 10.52
CA ALA A 172 -23.99 -7.24 11.43
C ALA A 172 -24.11 -8.70 10.89
N ASN A 173 -23.96 -8.91 9.58
CA ASN A 173 -24.07 -10.21 8.93
C ASN A 173 -22.75 -10.76 8.37
N ASP A 174 -21.60 -10.09 8.58
CA ASP A 174 -20.33 -10.48 7.96
C ASP A 174 -19.52 -11.42 8.87
N SER A 175 -19.48 -12.71 8.50
CA SER A 175 -18.70 -13.76 9.17
C SER A 175 -17.27 -13.90 8.64
N SER A 176 -16.87 -13.09 7.66
CA SER A 176 -15.56 -13.20 6.99
C SER A 176 -14.39 -12.99 7.96
N SER A 177 -14.51 -12.06 8.91
CA SER A 177 -13.48 -11.79 9.91
C SER A 177 -13.28 -12.98 10.85
N SER A 178 -14.36 -13.62 11.29
CA SER A 178 -14.33 -14.81 12.15
C SER A 178 -13.62 -15.97 11.47
N LYS A 179 -13.90 -16.21 10.18
CA LYS A 179 -13.26 -17.27 9.40
C LYS A 179 -11.76 -17.05 9.21
N VAL A 180 -11.35 -15.81 8.88
CA VAL A 180 -9.92 -15.47 8.76
C VAL A 180 -9.20 -15.62 10.10
N LYS A 181 -9.82 -15.18 11.19
CA LYS A 181 -9.28 -15.32 12.55
C LYS A 181 -9.11 -16.79 12.93
N GLU A 182 -10.11 -17.63 12.68
CA GLU A 182 -10.06 -19.06 12.97
C GLU A 182 -8.94 -19.75 12.18
N GLU A 183 -8.84 -19.52 10.87
CA GLU A 183 -7.80 -20.13 10.04
C GLU A 183 -6.39 -19.66 10.45
N LEU A 184 -6.20 -18.37 10.72
CA LEU A 184 -4.89 -17.85 11.11
C LEU A 184 -4.50 -18.26 12.53
N SER A 185 -5.46 -18.46 13.44
CA SER A 185 -5.21 -18.93 14.82
C SER A 185 -4.58 -20.32 14.90
N LYS A 186 -4.70 -21.11 13.83
CA LYS A 186 -4.07 -22.43 13.72
C LYS A 186 -2.56 -22.35 13.49
N LEU A 187 -2.04 -21.18 13.11
CA LEU A 187 -0.62 -20.98 12.86
C LEU A 187 0.14 -20.79 14.16
N LYS A 188 1.22 -21.55 14.33
CA LYS A 188 2.17 -21.33 15.42
C LYS A 188 2.87 -19.98 15.19
N ASN A 189 3.14 -19.27 16.28
CA ASN A 189 3.93 -18.03 16.32
C ASN A 189 3.24 -16.77 15.77
N ILE A 190 1.90 -16.78 15.70
CA ILE A 190 1.12 -15.58 15.39
C ILE A 190 0.46 -15.05 16.66
N PHE A 191 0.79 -13.81 17.01
CA PHE A 191 0.10 -13.06 18.07
C PHE A 191 -1.03 -12.23 17.46
N PHE A 192 -2.19 -12.28 18.08
CA PHE A 192 -3.40 -11.61 17.64
C PHE A 192 -3.69 -10.41 18.52
N TYR A 193 -3.96 -9.27 17.90
CA TYR A 193 -4.66 -8.17 18.58
C TYR A 193 -5.82 -7.69 17.72
N GLU A 194 -6.86 -7.21 18.39
CA GLU A 194 -8.09 -6.73 17.79
C GLU A 194 -8.33 -5.30 18.29
N GLU A 195 -8.49 -4.37 17.37
CA GLU A 195 -8.73 -2.96 17.67
C GLU A 195 -9.96 -2.46 16.91
N ILE A 196 -10.90 -1.84 17.63
CA ILE A 196 -12.04 -1.15 17.03
C ILE A 196 -11.58 0.26 16.66
N LEU A 197 -11.33 0.49 15.37
CA LEU A 197 -10.84 1.78 14.88
C LEU A 197 -11.95 2.83 14.78
N ARG A 198 -13.18 2.42 14.42
CA ARG A 198 -14.37 3.28 14.40
C ARG A 198 -15.63 2.49 14.68
N ASP A 199 -16.47 3.02 15.55
CA ASP A 199 -17.83 2.53 15.79
C ASP A 199 -18.84 3.46 15.13
N MET A 200 -19.59 2.95 14.16
CA MET A 200 -20.71 3.65 13.53
C MET A 200 -21.99 2.85 13.76
N LYS A 201 -23.13 3.54 13.84
CA LYS A 201 -24.45 3.02 14.29
C LYS A 201 -24.85 1.62 13.77
N HIS A 202 -24.35 1.20 12.60
CA HIS A 202 -24.58 -0.12 12.01
C HIS A 202 -23.32 -0.80 11.41
N VAL A 203 -22.13 -0.22 11.55
CA VAL A 203 -20.88 -0.71 10.95
C VAL A 203 -19.71 -0.45 11.89
N LYS A 204 -18.93 -1.49 12.20
CA LYS A 204 -17.66 -1.35 12.93
C LYS A 204 -16.49 -1.51 11.97
N LEU A 205 -15.56 -0.55 11.98
CA LEU A 205 -14.25 -0.73 11.36
C LEU A 205 -13.34 -1.38 12.38
N MET A 206 -12.93 -2.62 12.10
CA MET A 206 -12.02 -3.38 12.95
C MET A 206 -10.68 -3.58 12.25
N ALA A 207 -9.61 -3.49 13.02
CA ALA A 207 -8.29 -3.92 12.62
C ALA A 207 -7.93 -5.19 13.39
N PHE A 208 -7.49 -6.20 12.66
CA PHE A 208 -6.86 -7.39 13.23
C PHE A 208 -5.38 -7.31 12.90
N GLY A 209 -4.56 -7.24 13.93
CA GLY A 209 -3.12 -7.32 13.78
C GLY A 209 -2.61 -8.71 14.07
N PHE A 210 -1.69 -9.15 13.23
CA PHE A 210 -0.98 -10.42 13.30
C PHE A 210 0.51 -10.10 13.44
N TRP A 211 1.10 -10.56 14.54
CA TRP A 211 2.53 -10.47 14.78
C TRP A 211 3.16 -11.83 14.57
N VAL A 212 4.13 -11.94 13.66
CA VAL A 212 4.83 -13.20 13.41
C VAL A 212 6.13 -13.18 14.19
N SER A 213 6.22 -13.98 15.26
CA SER A 213 7.54 -14.28 15.84
C SER A 213 8.20 -15.34 14.97
N ARG A 214 9.41 -15.03 14.47
CA ARG A 214 10.22 -15.98 13.69
C ARG A 214 11.29 -16.67 14.53
N ASP A 215 11.23 -16.52 15.84
CA ASP A 215 12.27 -16.99 16.76
C ASP A 215 12.33 -18.53 16.83
N ASP A 216 11.31 -19.25 16.32
CA ASP A 216 11.22 -20.72 16.36
C ASP A 216 11.31 -21.44 15.00
N ILE A 217 11.74 -20.78 13.90
CA ILE A 217 11.85 -21.44 12.57
C ILE A 217 13.23 -22.09 12.34
N ASN A 218 14.18 -21.96 13.28
CA ASN A 218 15.49 -22.62 13.22
C ASN A 218 15.68 -23.62 14.35
N THR A 219 15.01 -24.77 14.28
CA THR A 219 15.45 -26.02 14.91
C THR A 219 15.16 -27.19 13.99
#